data_AF-A0A2V7JVR6-F1
#
_entry.id   AF-A0A2V7JVR6-F1
#
_cell.length_a   1.000
_cell.length_b   1.000
_cell.length_c   1.000
_cell.angle_alpha   90.00
_cell.angle_beta   90.00
_cell.angle_gamma   90.00
#
_symmetry.space_group_name_H-M   'P 1'
#
loop_
_entity.id
_entity.type
_entity.pdbx_description
1 polymer ?
#
loop_
_entity_poly.entity_id
_entity_poly.type
_entity_poly.pdbx_seq_one_letter_code
_entity_poly.pdbx_strand_id
1 'polypeptide(L)'
;MSARGRDEYKRSLFDKHGPEAADHMRAVSSLIIPVVAGAFIGGAIAVQKDYSAGLVVLSAIGGSVVFGTWWWFFVTRLSHGAGKAFSEFIQPSATGSYERQYSREDAMIMRGDVGGALTSYEEIILEAPDDARPRLRAAELYAKSGLRERAEELYRSVQRLPHVKGQDHVFSSNRLVDLYLAWPGHETKGLRELRRLIDTYPETEVAERARAGLVNLKSRLGVAE
;
A
#
# COMPACT_ATOMS: atom_id res chain seq x y z
N MET A 1 -21.02 42.23 38.72
CA MET A 1 -19.94 41.39 38.17
C MET A 1 -20.04 40.00 38.79
N SER A 2 -20.30 38.96 38.00
CA SER A 2 -20.03 37.57 38.41
C SER A 2 -19.77 36.75 37.15
N ALA A 3 -18.53 36.32 36.98
CA ALA A 3 -18.07 35.56 35.83
C ALA A 3 -18.35 34.07 36.04
N ARG A 4 -19.00 33.47 35.04
CA ARG A 4 -19.34 32.04 34.93
C ARG A 4 -18.09 31.16 35.05
N GLY A 5 -18.25 30.03 35.73
CA GLY A 5 -17.31 28.91 35.72
C GLY A 5 -17.02 28.46 34.30
N ARG A 6 -15.72 28.33 33.99
CA ARG A 6 -15.26 27.68 32.76
C ARG A 6 -15.08 26.21 33.09
N ASP A 7 -15.96 25.37 32.55
CA ASP A 7 -15.77 23.93 32.55
C ASP A 7 -14.48 23.59 31.80
N GLU A 8 -13.58 22.92 32.51
CA GLU A 8 -12.25 22.54 32.05
C GLU A 8 -12.40 21.39 31.03
N TYR A 9 -12.26 21.70 29.74
CA TYR A 9 -12.37 20.71 28.66
C TYR A 9 -11.28 19.63 28.81
N LYS A 10 -11.68 18.42 29.22
CA LYS A 10 -10.79 17.26 29.30
C LYS A 10 -10.45 16.77 27.90
N ARG A 11 -9.25 17.13 27.42
CA ARG A 11 -8.72 16.69 26.11
C ARG A 11 -8.79 15.17 25.97
N SER A 12 -9.49 14.72 24.94
CA SER A 12 -9.63 13.29 24.64
C SER A 12 -8.34 12.71 24.05
N LEU A 13 -8.24 11.38 24.00
CA LEU A 13 -7.10 10.68 23.39
C LEU A 13 -6.91 11.05 21.90
N PHE A 14 -8.03 11.28 21.20
CA PHE A 14 -8.07 11.73 19.81
C PHE A 14 -7.58 13.19 19.65
N ASP A 15 -7.81 14.07 20.63
CA ASP A 15 -7.27 15.44 20.59
C ASP A 15 -5.75 15.49 20.77
N LYS A 16 -5.18 14.51 21.49
CA LYS A 16 -3.74 14.47 21.78
C LYS A 16 -2.90 13.82 20.67
N HIS A 17 -3.46 12.82 19.98
CA HIS A 17 -2.70 12.00 19.01
C HIS A 17 -3.27 12.09 17.59
N GLY A 18 -4.38 12.80 17.36
CA GLY A 18 -4.95 12.98 16.03
C GLY A 18 -5.31 11.64 15.35
N PRO A 19 -5.08 11.48 14.04
CA PRO A 19 -5.40 10.24 13.31
C PRO A 19 -4.59 9.01 13.78
N GLU A 20 -3.43 9.20 14.41
CA GLU A 20 -2.62 8.11 14.99
C GLU A 20 -3.30 7.46 16.22
N ALA A 21 -4.28 8.14 16.84
CA ALA A 21 -5.07 7.57 17.93
C ALA A 21 -5.83 6.29 17.49
N ALA A 22 -6.24 6.22 16.21
CA ALA A 22 -6.94 5.05 15.68
C ALA A 22 -6.01 3.83 15.58
N ASP A 23 -4.75 4.04 15.20
CA ASP A 23 -3.75 2.98 15.12
C ASP A 23 -3.31 2.53 16.51
N HIS A 24 -3.20 3.45 17.47
CA HIS A 24 -3.00 3.09 18.88
C HIS A 24 -4.18 2.31 19.46
N MET A 25 -5.43 2.67 19.15
CA MET A 25 -6.60 1.92 19.61
C MET A 25 -6.68 0.53 18.97
N ARG A 26 -6.35 0.39 17.68
CA ARG A 26 -6.26 -0.92 17.01
C ARG A 26 -5.13 -1.77 17.62
N ALA A 27 -3.96 -1.20 17.85
CA ALA A 27 -2.84 -1.88 18.49
C ALA A 27 -3.19 -2.35 19.91
N VAL A 28 -3.86 -1.51 20.72
CA VAL A 28 -4.31 -1.87 22.07
C VAL A 28 -5.41 -2.93 22.03
N SER A 29 -6.37 -2.83 21.10
CA SER A 29 -7.41 -3.85 20.95
C SER A 29 -6.85 -5.21 20.53
N SER A 30 -5.80 -5.22 19.72
CA SER A 30 -5.11 -6.44 19.28
C SER A 30 -4.36 -7.18 20.40
N LEU A 31 -4.11 -6.52 21.55
CA LEU A 31 -3.47 -7.13 22.72
C LEU A 31 -4.44 -7.97 23.56
N ILE A 32 -5.76 -7.81 23.39
CA ILE A 32 -6.76 -8.53 24.21
C ILE A 32 -6.67 -10.05 23.99
N ILE A 33 -6.62 -10.48 22.73
CA ILE A 33 -6.55 -11.90 22.35
C ILE A 33 -5.29 -12.60 22.92
N PRO A 34 -4.06 -12.09 22.73
CA PRO A 34 -2.85 -12.74 23.24
C PRO A 34 -2.73 -12.68 24.77
N VAL A 35 -3.25 -11.64 25.42
CA VAL A 35 -3.30 -11.56 26.89
C VAL A 35 -4.20 -12.65 27.47
N VAL A 36 -5.41 -12.81 26.91
CA VAL A 36 -6.34 -13.86 27.33
C VAL A 36 -5.75 -15.25 27.06
N ALA A 37 -5.14 -15.47 25.88
CA ALA A 37 -4.46 -16.72 25.56
C ALA A 37 -3.31 -17.02 26.53
N GLY A 38 -2.50 -16.01 26.88
CA GLY A 38 -1.43 -16.12 27.86
C GLY A 38 -1.93 -16.50 29.26
N ALA A 39 -3.07 -15.94 29.69
CA ALA A 39 -3.73 -16.32 30.94
C ALA A 39 -4.14 -17.79 30.97
N PHE A 40 -4.76 -18.27 29.90
CA PHE A 40 -5.20 -19.67 29.78
C PHE A 40 -4.01 -20.64 29.76
N ILE A 41 -2.96 -20.33 29.00
CA ILE A 41 -1.76 -21.18 28.92
C ILE A 41 -1.06 -21.22 30.28
N GLY A 42 -0.86 -20.07 30.93
CA GLY A 42 -0.23 -19.99 32.25
C GLY A 42 -1.00 -20.77 33.30
N GLY A 43 -2.33 -20.56 33.37
CA GLY A 43 -3.21 -21.26 34.29
C GLY A 43 -3.25 -22.77 34.05
N ALA A 44 -3.31 -23.21 32.79
CA ALA A 44 -3.31 -24.64 32.44
C ALA A 44 -2.02 -25.36 32.87
N ILE A 45 -0.86 -24.72 32.68
CA ILE A 45 0.44 -25.26 33.11
C ILE A 45 0.49 -25.41 34.63
N ALA A 46 -0.06 -24.45 35.38
CA ALA A 46 -0.07 -24.51 36.85
C ALA A 46 -1.03 -25.56 37.41
N VAL A 47 -2.19 -25.74 36.77
CA VAL A 47 -3.14 -26.82 37.11
C VAL A 47 -2.52 -28.19 36.82
N GLN A 48 -1.80 -28.36 35.71
CA GLN A 48 -1.12 -29.61 35.38
C GLN A 48 0.01 -29.97 36.37
N LYS A 49 0.51 -29.00 37.13
CA LYS A 49 1.60 -29.17 38.11
C LYS A 49 1.09 -29.25 39.57
N ASP A 50 -0.23 -29.36 39.77
CA ASP A 50 -0.89 -29.40 41.08
C ASP A 50 -0.52 -28.22 41.99
N TYR A 51 -0.36 -27.03 41.41
CA TYR A 51 -0.06 -25.83 42.18
C TYR A 51 -1.27 -25.32 42.97
N SER A 52 -0.99 -24.64 44.08
CA SER A 52 -2.03 -24.01 44.90
C SER A 52 -2.82 -22.97 44.10
N ALA A 53 -4.08 -22.73 44.48
CA ALA A 53 -4.96 -21.80 43.77
C ALA A 53 -4.34 -20.39 43.59
N GLY A 54 -3.56 -19.92 44.58
CA GLY A 54 -2.83 -18.65 44.47
C GLY A 54 -1.73 -18.66 43.42
N LEU A 55 -1.01 -19.78 43.27
CA LEU A 55 0.02 -19.96 42.24
C LEU A 55 -0.58 -20.10 40.83
N VAL A 56 -1.77 -20.68 40.70
CA VAL A 56 -2.50 -20.73 39.42
C VAL A 56 -2.85 -19.32 38.94
N VAL A 57 -3.38 -18.47 39.83
CA VAL A 57 -3.68 -17.06 39.49
C VAL A 57 -2.40 -16.30 39.11
N LEU A 58 -1.32 -16.48 39.86
CA LEU A 58 -0.01 -15.87 39.55
C LEU A 58 0.54 -16.32 38.20
N SER A 59 0.41 -17.61 37.86
CA SER A 59 0.87 -18.16 36.58
C SER A 59 0.06 -17.63 35.39
N ALA A 60 -1.25 -17.42 35.55
CA ALA A 60 -2.10 -16.83 34.53
C ALA A 60 -1.75 -15.36 34.28
N ILE A 61 -1.45 -14.60 35.34
CA ILE A 61 -0.96 -13.22 35.22
C ILE A 61 0.42 -13.21 34.56
N GLY A 62 1.33 -14.10 34.96
CA GLY A 62 2.65 -14.23 34.35
C GLY A 62 2.59 -14.58 32.87
N GLY A 63 1.75 -15.55 32.50
CA GLY A 63 1.52 -15.96 31.11
C GLY A 63 0.99 -14.82 30.26
N SER A 64 0.00 -14.07 30.76
CA SER A 64 -0.53 -12.85 30.12
C SER A 64 0.55 -11.83 29.79
N VAL A 65 1.43 -11.53 30.76
CA VAL A 65 2.49 -10.54 30.60
C VAL A 65 3.53 -10.99 29.58
N VAL A 66 3.97 -12.26 29.65
CA VAL A 66 4.97 -12.81 28.73
C VAL A 66 4.43 -12.84 27.30
N PHE A 67 3.22 -13.38 27.11
CA PHE A 67 2.64 -13.51 25.77
C PHE A 67 2.25 -12.15 25.17
N GLY A 68 1.71 -11.24 25.98
CA GLY A 68 1.42 -9.87 25.55
C GLY A 68 2.68 -9.11 25.12
N THR A 69 3.77 -9.24 25.88
CA THR A 69 5.06 -8.60 25.55
C THR A 69 5.68 -9.23 24.30
N TRP A 70 5.63 -10.56 24.18
CA TRP A 70 6.12 -11.28 23.01
C TRP A 70 5.30 -10.92 21.75
N TRP A 71 3.98 -10.83 21.85
CA TRP A 71 3.11 -10.41 20.75
C TRP A 71 3.37 -8.97 20.32
N TRP A 72 3.50 -8.04 21.28
CA TRP A 72 3.88 -6.66 20.99
C TRP A 72 5.22 -6.59 20.25
N PHE A 73 6.22 -7.33 20.72
CA PHE A 73 7.52 -7.41 20.07
C PHE A 73 7.43 -8.04 18.67
N PHE A 74 6.62 -9.09 18.50
CA PHE A 74 6.39 -9.76 17.24
C PHE A 74 5.74 -8.84 16.21
N VAL A 75 4.64 -8.18 16.55
CA VAL A 75 3.95 -7.22 15.67
C VAL A 75 4.88 -6.05 15.33
N THR A 76 5.52 -5.43 16.33
CA THR A 76 6.40 -4.28 16.06
C THR A 76 7.62 -4.65 15.22
N ARG A 77 8.24 -5.82 15.42
CA ARG A 77 9.39 -6.25 14.61
C ARG A 77 9.01 -6.78 13.22
N LEU A 78 7.90 -7.50 13.09
CA LEU A 78 7.45 -8.07 11.81
C LEU A 78 6.90 -6.98 10.88
N SER A 79 6.11 -6.03 11.40
CA SER A 79 5.51 -4.95 10.60
C SER A 79 6.55 -3.94 10.10
N HIS A 80 7.54 -3.56 10.94
CA HIS A 80 8.62 -2.67 10.50
C HIS A 80 9.63 -3.37 9.58
N GLY A 81 9.85 -4.68 9.76
CA GLY A 81 10.71 -5.48 8.89
C GLY A 81 10.11 -5.70 7.49
N ALA A 82 8.82 -6.01 7.41
CA ALA A 82 8.10 -6.20 6.16
C ALA A 82 7.97 -4.89 5.36
N GLY A 83 7.68 -3.78 6.03
CA GLY A 83 7.61 -2.46 5.39
C GLY A 83 8.95 -2.01 4.80
N LYS A 84 10.07 -2.26 5.50
CA LYS A 84 11.41 -1.94 5.03
C LYS A 84 11.88 -2.85 3.89
N ALA A 85 11.62 -4.15 3.97
CA ALA A 85 11.94 -5.08 2.88
C ALA A 85 11.09 -4.80 1.63
N PHE A 86 9.83 -4.42 1.82
CA PHE A 86 8.94 -4.00 0.72
C PHE A 86 9.37 -2.66 0.13
N SER A 87 9.75 -1.67 0.95
CA SER A 87 10.27 -0.41 0.45
C SER A 87 11.59 -0.59 -0.30
N GLU A 88 12.46 -1.51 0.12
CA GLU A 88 13.68 -1.88 -0.59
C GLU A 88 13.41 -2.60 -1.91
N PHE A 89 12.35 -3.42 -1.97
CA PHE A 89 11.89 -4.08 -3.20
C PHE A 89 11.25 -3.10 -4.21
N ILE A 90 10.48 -2.12 -3.74
CA ILE A 90 9.79 -1.13 -4.59
C ILE A 90 10.68 0.10 -4.88
N GLN A 91 11.65 0.41 -4.03
CA GLN A 91 12.61 1.50 -4.21
C GLN A 91 14.05 0.98 -4.01
N PRO A 92 14.61 0.21 -4.95
CA PRO A 92 16.04 -0.09 -4.93
C PRO A 92 16.78 1.20 -5.33
N SER A 93 16.94 2.14 -4.39
CA SER A 93 17.76 3.32 -4.62
C SER A 93 19.23 2.92 -4.60
N ALA A 94 19.91 3.23 -5.70
CA ALA A 94 21.36 3.34 -5.85
C ALA A 94 22.18 2.04 -5.92
N THR A 95 22.08 1.32 -7.05
CA THR A 95 23.27 0.65 -7.60
C THR A 95 23.22 0.68 -9.13
N GLY A 96 23.69 1.79 -9.71
CA GLY A 96 24.42 1.77 -10.98
C GLY A 96 23.71 1.41 -12.28
N SER A 97 22.42 1.68 -12.49
CA SER A 97 21.89 1.67 -13.86
C SER A 97 22.06 3.05 -14.48
N TYR A 98 22.85 3.17 -15.55
CA TYR A 98 22.82 4.32 -16.45
C TYR A 98 21.35 4.62 -16.78
N GLU A 99 20.83 5.73 -16.27
CA GLU A 99 19.55 6.24 -16.74
C GLU A 99 19.79 6.76 -18.15
N ARG A 100 19.27 6.07 -19.17
CA ARG A 100 19.20 6.63 -20.50
C ARG A 100 18.29 7.86 -20.39
N GLN A 101 18.91 9.04 -20.34
CA GLN A 101 18.21 10.31 -20.27
C GLN A 101 17.58 10.56 -21.63
N TYR A 102 16.24 10.57 -21.70
CA TYR A 102 15.45 10.85 -22.91
C TYR A 102 15.43 12.35 -23.23
N SER A 103 16.60 13.00 -23.16
CA SER A 103 16.74 14.45 -23.29
C SER A 103 16.27 14.95 -24.66
N ARG A 104 16.44 14.13 -25.71
CA ARG A 104 15.96 14.42 -27.06
C ARG A 104 14.45 14.43 -27.13
N GLU A 105 13.79 13.42 -26.60
CA GLU A 105 12.33 13.29 -26.57
C GLU A 105 11.71 14.39 -25.69
N ASP A 106 12.31 14.66 -24.53
CA ASP A 106 11.87 15.73 -23.64
C ASP A 106 11.99 17.10 -24.32
N ALA A 107 13.06 17.35 -25.08
CA ALA A 107 13.19 18.58 -25.89
C ALA A 107 12.16 18.65 -27.04
N MET A 108 11.76 17.53 -27.62
CA MET A 108 10.65 17.50 -28.59
C MET A 108 9.32 17.87 -27.93
N ILE A 109 9.00 17.26 -26.78
CA ILE A 109 7.80 17.56 -25.99
C ILE A 109 7.77 19.04 -25.59
N MET A 110 8.88 19.59 -25.10
CA MET A 110 8.97 21.01 -24.72
C MET A 110 8.75 21.98 -25.89
N ARG A 111 9.08 21.56 -27.12
CA ARG A 111 8.82 22.33 -28.34
C ARG A 111 7.40 22.14 -28.90
N GLY A 112 6.58 21.32 -28.24
CA GLY A 112 5.24 20.97 -28.70
C GLY A 112 5.21 19.88 -29.77
N ASP A 113 6.36 19.31 -30.14
CA ASP A 113 6.46 18.20 -31.08
C ASP A 113 6.19 16.86 -30.38
N VAL A 114 4.94 16.71 -29.94
CA VAL A 114 4.46 15.50 -29.26
C VAL A 114 4.47 14.30 -30.21
N GLY A 115 4.16 14.52 -31.50
CA GLY A 115 4.18 13.48 -32.52
C GLY A 115 5.57 12.90 -32.75
N GLY A 116 6.57 13.77 -32.95
CA GLY A 116 7.96 13.36 -33.11
C GLY A 116 8.52 12.65 -31.87
N ALA A 117 8.16 13.12 -30.68
CA ALA A 117 8.53 12.45 -29.44
C ALA A 117 7.94 11.02 -29.35
N LEU A 118 6.67 10.83 -29.70
CA LEU A 118 6.02 9.52 -29.72
C LEU A 118 6.69 8.58 -30.73
N THR A 119 6.98 9.04 -31.94
CA THR A 119 7.71 8.25 -32.93
C THR A 119 9.07 7.80 -32.40
N SER A 120 9.83 8.71 -31.78
CA SER A 120 11.13 8.39 -31.19
C SER A 120 11.01 7.36 -30.05
N TYR A 121 10.00 7.47 -29.19
CA TYR A 121 9.77 6.47 -28.15
C TYR A 121 9.41 5.11 -28.73
N GLU A 122 8.58 5.03 -29.79
CA GLU A 122 8.25 3.77 -30.45
C GLU A 122 9.49 3.09 -31.06
N GLU A 123 10.40 3.86 -31.66
CA GLU A 123 11.71 3.36 -32.13
C GLU A 123 12.53 2.79 -30.97
N ILE A 124 12.62 3.50 -29.83
CA ILE A 124 13.33 3.02 -28.65
C ILE A 124 12.70 1.75 -28.07
N ILE A 125 11.37 1.64 -28.09
CA ILE A 125 10.62 0.45 -27.63
C ILE A 125 10.98 -0.78 -28.48
N LEU A 126 11.20 -0.59 -29.79
CA LEU A 126 11.63 -1.64 -30.71
C LEU A 126 13.09 -2.03 -30.50
N GLU A 127 13.97 -1.06 -30.23
CA GLU A 127 15.38 -1.31 -29.94
C GLU A 127 15.61 -2.00 -28.59
N ALA A 128 14.78 -1.67 -27.59
CA ALA A 128 14.86 -2.19 -26.23
C ALA A 128 13.51 -2.79 -25.79
N PRO A 129 13.17 -4.01 -26.25
CA PRO A 129 11.88 -4.61 -25.99
C PRO A 129 11.61 -4.93 -24.52
N ASP A 130 12.65 -5.04 -23.69
CA ASP A 130 12.52 -5.37 -22.27
C ASP A 130 12.58 -4.14 -21.35
N ASP A 131 12.77 -2.92 -21.89
CA ASP A 131 12.81 -1.70 -21.07
C ASP A 131 11.39 -1.16 -20.83
N ALA A 132 11.00 -1.08 -19.56
CA ALA A 132 9.71 -0.52 -19.15
C ALA A 132 9.63 1.00 -19.37
N ARG A 133 10.75 1.73 -19.25
CA ARG A 133 10.72 3.21 -19.18
C ARG A 133 10.21 3.89 -20.45
N PRO A 134 10.69 3.56 -21.67
CA PRO A 134 10.16 4.12 -22.91
C PRO A 134 8.65 3.89 -23.06
N ARG A 135 8.19 2.68 -22.70
CA ARG A 135 6.77 2.29 -22.75
C ARG A 135 5.92 3.14 -21.82
N LEU A 136 6.37 3.34 -20.59
CA LEU A 136 5.68 4.18 -19.61
C LEU A 136 5.60 5.65 -20.06
N ARG A 137 6.70 6.21 -20.58
CA ARG A 137 6.75 7.60 -21.07
C ARG A 137 5.84 7.80 -22.28
N ALA A 138 5.90 6.90 -23.25
CA ALA A 138 5.02 6.91 -24.41
C ALA A 138 3.55 6.76 -23.99
N ALA A 139 3.23 5.83 -23.08
CA ALA A 139 1.87 5.62 -22.58
C ALA A 139 1.29 6.86 -21.91
N GLU A 140 2.08 7.57 -21.09
CA GLU A 140 1.65 8.85 -20.49
C GLU A 140 1.36 9.90 -21.57
N LEU A 141 2.20 9.98 -22.59
CA LEU A 141 2.05 10.96 -23.66
C LEU A 141 0.84 10.64 -24.57
N TYR A 142 0.60 9.36 -24.88
CA TYR A 142 -0.60 8.90 -25.56
C TYR A 142 -1.87 9.18 -24.75
N ALA A 143 -1.86 8.92 -23.43
CA ALA A 143 -2.99 9.19 -22.55
C ALA A 143 -3.34 10.68 -22.53
N LYS A 144 -2.33 11.56 -22.42
CA LYS A 144 -2.50 13.02 -22.48
C LYS A 144 -3.01 13.52 -23.83
N SER A 145 -2.63 12.83 -24.92
CA SER A 145 -3.08 13.15 -26.28
C SER A 145 -4.46 12.60 -26.61
N GLY A 146 -5.13 11.93 -25.66
CA GLY A 146 -6.47 11.35 -25.84
C GLY A 146 -6.50 10.00 -26.54
N LEU A 147 -5.34 9.45 -26.91
CA LEU A 147 -5.18 8.13 -27.54
C LEU A 147 -5.14 7.03 -26.48
N ARG A 148 -6.28 6.81 -25.83
CA ARG A 148 -6.41 5.99 -24.62
C ARG A 148 -6.14 4.51 -24.86
N GLU A 149 -6.51 4.01 -26.03
CA GLU A 149 -6.31 2.62 -26.44
C GLU A 149 -4.83 2.27 -26.52
N ARG A 150 -4.04 3.14 -27.17
CA ARG A 150 -2.58 2.95 -27.30
C ARG A 150 -1.89 3.08 -25.95
N ALA A 151 -2.35 4.02 -25.10
CA ALA A 151 -1.85 4.14 -23.73
C ALA A 151 -2.13 2.88 -22.91
N GLU A 152 -3.34 2.33 -22.98
CA GLU A 152 -3.72 1.06 -22.31
C GLU A 152 -2.80 -0.07 -22.77
N GLU A 153 -2.60 -0.23 -24.08
CA GLU A 153 -1.73 -1.27 -24.63
C GLU A 153 -0.30 -1.20 -24.08
N LEU A 154 0.28 0.00 -24.04
CA LEU A 154 1.65 0.20 -23.56
C LEU A 154 1.77 -0.05 -22.05
N TYR A 155 0.86 0.44 -21.21
CA TYR A 155 0.88 0.11 -19.78
C TYR A 155 0.72 -1.40 -19.53
N ARG A 156 -0.16 -2.06 -20.29
CA ARG A 156 -0.31 -3.53 -20.23
C ARG A 156 0.92 -4.26 -20.73
N SER A 157 1.66 -3.70 -21.68
CA SER A 157 2.92 -4.28 -22.15
C SER A 157 3.96 -4.27 -21.03
N VAL A 158 4.03 -3.20 -20.23
CA VAL A 158 4.92 -3.11 -19.06
C VAL A 158 4.59 -4.18 -18.03
N GLN A 159 3.30 -4.38 -17.72
CA GLN A 159 2.86 -5.45 -16.80
C GLN A 159 3.25 -6.86 -17.29
N ARG A 160 3.49 -7.05 -18.60
CA ARG A 160 3.83 -8.33 -19.22
C ARG A 160 5.33 -8.54 -19.44
N LEU A 161 6.16 -7.54 -19.13
CA LEU A 161 7.61 -7.66 -19.34
C LEU A 161 8.22 -8.75 -18.44
N PRO A 162 9.17 -9.55 -18.95
CA PRO A 162 9.92 -10.47 -18.12
C PRO A 162 10.73 -9.66 -17.10
N HIS A 163 10.66 -10.06 -15.82
CA HIS A 163 11.37 -9.39 -14.73
C HIS A 163 11.04 -7.90 -14.54
N VAL A 164 9.80 -7.49 -14.82
CA VAL A 164 9.34 -6.13 -14.51
C VAL A 164 9.60 -5.80 -13.04
N LYS A 165 10.18 -4.63 -12.78
CA LYS A 165 10.41 -4.15 -11.41
C LYS A 165 9.07 -3.91 -10.73
N GLY A 166 8.99 -4.23 -9.44
CA GLY A 166 7.77 -3.99 -8.65
C GLY A 166 7.28 -2.55 -8.76
N GLN A 167 8.20 -1.57 -8.77
CA GLN A 167 7.90 -0.16 -8.97
C GLN A 167 7.18 0.13 -10.30
N ASP A 168 7.71 -0.37 -11.41
CA ASP A 168 7.17 -0.13 -12.76
C ASP A 168 5.82 -0.84 -12.95
N HIS A 169 5.67 -2.03 -12.36
CA HIS A 169 4.39 -2.75 -12.35
C HIS A 169 3.31 -2.01 -11.53
N VAL A 170 3.65 -1.52 -10.34
CA VAL A 170 2.72 -0.71 -9.53
C VAL A 170 2.38 0.61 -10.23
N PHE A 171 3.39 1.28 -10.79
CA PHE A 171 3.20 2.53 -11.52
C PHE A 171 2.28 2.36 -12.74
N SER A 172 2.55 1.38 -13.60
CA SER A 172 1.69 1.07 -14.76
C SER A 172 0.25 0.72 -14.35
N SER A 173 0.07 -0.03 -13.27
CA SER A 173 -1.25 -0.39 -12.75
C SER A 173 -2.03 0.83 -12.24
N ASN A 174 -1.39 1.72 -11.47
CA ASN A 174 -2.02 2.97 -11.02
C ASN A 174 -2.38 3.88 -12.21
N ARG A 175 -1.50 3.99 -13.20
CA ARG A 175 -1.80 4.74 -14.42
C ARG A 175 -2.95 4.14 -15.24
N LEU A 176 -3.09 2.81 -15.27
CA LEU A 176 -4.25 2.16 -15.88
C LEU A 176 -5.54 2.49 -15.11
N VAL A 177 -5.51 2.50 -13.78
CA VAL A 177 -6.67 2.93 -12.97
C VAL A 177 -7.04 4.37 -13.34
N ASP A 178 -6.10 5.31 -13.33
CA ASP A 178 -6.34 6.72 -13.69
C ASP A 178 -6.92 6.84 -15.12
N LEU A 179 -6.33 6.12 -16.08
CA LEU A 179 -6.76 6.11 -17.47
C LEU A 179 -8.20 5.62 -17.61
N TYR A 180 -8.55 4.52 -16.95
CA TYR A 180 -9.91 3.95 -17.01
C TYR A 180 -10.94 4.83 -16.32
N LEU A 181 -10.57 5.56 -15.26
CA LEU A 181 -11.46 6.52 -14.62
C LEU A 181 -11.70 7.77 -15.46
N ALA A 182 -10.73 8.14 -16.30
CA ALA A 182 -10.85 9.23 -17.27
C ALA A 182 -11.49 8.78 -18.61
N TRP A 183 -11.89 7.51 -18.71
CA TRP A 183 -12.46 6.91 -19.92
C TRP A 183 -13.88 6.39 -19.64
N PRO A 184 -14.93 7.13 -20.06
CA PRO A 184 -16.30 6.75 -19.79
C PRO A 184 -16.61 5.30 -20.21
N GLY A 185 -17.29 4.57 -19.33
CA GLY A 185 -17.68 3.18 -19.54
C GLY A 185 -16.61 2.13 -19.22
N HIS A 186 -15.41 2.56 -18.80
CA HIS A 186 -14.28 1.67 -18.49
C HIS A 186 -13.99 1.57 -16.99
N GLU A 187 -14.83 2.15 -16.13
CA GLU A 187 -14.60 2.26 -14.69
C GLU A 187 -14.51 0.88 -14.02
N THR A 188 -15.23 -0.12 -14.56
CA THR A 188 -15.13 -1.52 -14.10
C THR A 188 -13.76 -2.14 -14.39
N LYS A 189 -13.04 -1.71 -15.45
CA LYS A 189 -11.64 -2.11 -15.67
C LYS A 189 -10.75 -1.52 -14.56
N GLY A 190 -10.98 -0.28 -14.15
CA GLY A 190 -10.30 0.36 -13.02
C GLY A 190 -10.46 -0.43 -11.71
N LEU A 191 -11.69 -0.86 -11.40
CA LEU A 191 -11.95 -1.73 -10.25
C LEU A 191 -11.16 -3.05 -10.32
N ARG A 192 -11.09 -3.67 -11.51
CA ARG A 192 -10.33 -4.92 -11.69
C ARG A 192 -8.83 -4.72 -11.50
N GLU A 193 -8.27 -3.59 -11.95
CA GLU A 193 -6.86 -3.29 -11.72
C GLU A 193 -6.55 -3.06 -10.24
N LEU A 194 -7.43 -2.38 -9.50
CA LEU A 194 -7.27 -2.23 -8.05
C LEU A 194 -7.29 -3.58 -7.34
N ARG A 195 -8.20 -4.49 -7.72
CA ARG A 195 -8.20 -5.87 -7.20
C ARG A 195 -6.91 -6.60 -7.52
N ARG A 196 -6.44 -6.51 -8.76
CA ARG A 196 -5.16 -7.12 -9.17
C ARG A 196 -4.01 -6.62 -8.31
N LEU A 197 -3.93 -5.32 -7.99
CA LEU A 197 -2.90 -4.78 -7.10
C LEU A 197 -2.98 -5.38 -5.68
N ILE A 198 -4.19 -5.58 -5.15
CA ILE A 198 -4.40 -6.22 -3.84
C ILE A 198 -3.92 -7.68 -3.86
N ASP A 199 -4.27 -8.41 -4.92
CA ASP A 199 -3.92 -9.83 -5.07
C ASP A 199 -2.41 -10.03 -5.34
N THR A 200 -1.79 -9.10 -6.09
CA THR A 200 -0.37 -9.20 -6.47
C THR A 200 0.57 -8.78 -5.34
N TYR A 201 0.16 -7.81 -4.52
CA TYR A 201 0.98 -7.27 -3.43
C TYR A 201 0.25 -7.36 -2.08
N PRO A 202 -0.15 -8.57 -1.64
CA PRO A 202 -0.90 -8.72 -0.40
C PRO A 202 -0.09 -8.20 0.78
N GLU A 203 -0.78 -7.61 1.76
CA GLU A 203 -0.16 -7.12 3.01
C GLU A 203 0.84 -5.97 2.84
N THR A 204 0.74 -5.21 1.74
CA THR A 204 1.59 -4.05 1.48
C THR A 204 0.81 -2.74 1.55
N GLU A 205 1.51 -1.61 1.70
CA GLU A 205 0.87 -0.29 1.57
C GLU A 205 0.19 -0.09 0.21
N VAL A 206 0.69 -0.74 -0.85
CA VAL A 206 0.07 -0.71 -2.18
C VAL A 206 -1.30 -1.37 -2.13
N ALA A 207 -1.43 -2.53 -1.49
CA ALA A 207 -2.72 -3.18 -1.31
C ALA A 207 -3.66 -2.38 -0.41
N GLU A 208 -3.16 -1.77 0.68
CA GLU A 208 -3.99 -0.90 1.54
C GLU A 208 -4.55 0.30 0.77
N ARG A 209 -3.71 1.02 0.00
CA ARG A 209 -4.16 2.12 -0.86
C ARG A 209 -5.14 1.64 -1.93
N ALA A 210 -4.88 0.48 -2.53
CA ALA A 210 -5.77 -0.10 -3.54
C ALA A 210 -7.13 -0.52 -2.95
N ARG A 211 -7.18 -1.06 -1.73
CA ARG A 211 -8.42 -1.36 -0.98
C ARG A 211 -9.23 -0.10 -0.74
N ALA A 212 -8.60 0.96 -0.24
CA ALA A 212 -9.25 2.25 -0.04
C ALA A 212 -9.81 2.82 -1.37
N GLY A 213 -9.02 2.76 -2.44
CA GLY A 213 -9.45 3.16 -3.78
C GLY A 213 -10.64 2.33 -4.29
N LEU A 214 -10.63 1.02 -4.05
CA LEU A 214 -11.68 0.09 -4.48
C LEU A 214 -13.02 0.41 -3.80
N VAL A 215 -13.00 0.64 -2.49
CA VAL A 215 -14.20 1.02 -1.71
C VAL A 215 -14.78 2.34 -2.22
N ASN A 216 -13.93 3.36 -2.38
CA ASN A 216 -14.33 4.67 -2.87
C ASN A 216 -14.94 4.59 -4.28
N LEU A 217 -14.33 3.80 -5.17
CA LEU A 217 -14.79 3.66 -6.54
C LEU A 217 -16.10 2.85 -6.64
N LYS A 218 -16.24 1.76 -5.88
CA LYS A 218 -17.50 1.00 -5.80
C LYS A 218 -18.66 1.89 -5.35
N SER A 219 -18.43 2.69 -4.31
CA SER A 219 -19.43 3.63 -3.78
C SER A 219 -19.85 4.65 -4.84
N ARG A 220 -18.89 5.26 -5.56
CA ARG A 220 -19.18 6.20 -6.66
C ARG A 220 -19.98 5.58 -7.80
N LEU A 221 -19.76 4.31 -8.09
CA LEU A 221 -20.41 3.58 -9.18
C LEU A 221 -21.74 2.94 -8.77
N GLY A 222 -22.13 3.01 -7.49
CA GLY A 222 -23.35 2.36 -6.99
C GLY A 222 -23.30 0.83 -7.05
N VAL A 223 -22.11 0.24 -7.15
CA VAL A 223 -21.93 -1.21 -7.18
C VAL A 223 -21.82 -1.71 -5.75
N ALA A 224 -22.95 -2.17 -5.18
CA ALA A 224 -23.00 -2.82 -3.88
C ALA A 224 -22.16 -4.12 -3.88
N GLU A 225 -21.69 -4.53 -2.68
CA GLU A 225 -20.66 -5.56 -2.50
C GLU A 225 -20.89 -6.89 -3.21
#